data_AF-A0A259K7C1-F1
#
_entry.id   AF-A0A259K7C1-F1
#
_cell.length_a   1.000
_cell.length_b   1.000
_cell.length_c   1.000
_cell.angle_alpha   90.00
_cell.angle_beta   90.00
_cell.angle_gamma   90.00
#
_symmetry.space_group_name_H-M   'P 1'
#
loop_
_entity.id
_entity.type
_entity.pdbx_description
1 polymer ?
#
loop_
_entity_poly.entity_id
_entity_poly.type
_entity_poly.pdbx_seq_one_letter_code
_entity_poly.pdbx_strand_id
1 'polypeptide(L)'
;FTFRAHARGSRGAWDFAFFGGSIIATFAQGLVLGGFIGGINVENGVFAGSALSFLSPLGVLCGLGLIGGYTLMGAGWLVWKTVGQTQAFARSAGKVAVALTAIMMAVVSIWTALSQPAVVERWFSFPNIAWLAPIPVVAAAALMTAWHSLRTGRCVEFEVFALSIIIFLCGFLGLCVSLWPYVVPRQITIWVDCAS
;
A
#
# COMPACT_ATOMS: atom_id res chain seq x y z
N PHE A 1 21.80 15.06 -3.29
CA PHE A 1 22.28 15.58 -1.99
C PHE A 1 23.30 16.73 -2.11
N THR A 2 24.02 16.88 -3.22
CA THR A 2 25.08 17.90 -3.42
C THR A 2 24.57 19.35 -3.61
N PHE A 3 23.34 19.57 -4.10
CA PHE A 3 22.82 20.93 -4.31
C PHE A 3 22.21 21.61 -3.06
N ARG A 4 22.11 20.88 -1.94
CA ARG A 4 21.54 21.38 -0.67
C ARG A 4 22.44 22.43 0.00
N ALA A 5 23.72 22.48 -0.36
CA ALA A 5 24.72 23.33 0.27
C ALA A 5 24.80 24.78 -0.29
N HIS A 6 24.25 25.06 -1.48
CA HIS A 6 24.48 26.35 -2.17
C HIS A 6 23.25 27.27 -2.35
N ALA A 7 22.03 26.81 -2.07
CA ALA A 7 20.83 27.63 -2.30
C ALA A 7 20.35 28.33 -1.01
N ARG A 8 20.75 29.59 -0.82
CA ARG A 8 20.34 30.46 0.31
C ARG A 8 18.95 31.11 0.16
N GLY A 9 18.20 30.85 -0.92
CA GLY A 9 16.91 31.53 -1.19
C GLY A 9 15.67 30.66 -1.45
N SER A 10 15.80 29.37 -1.76
CA SER A 10 14.68 28.51 -2.21
C SER A 10 14.51 27.20 -1.43
N ARG A 11 14.88 27.19 -0.13
CA ARG A 11 14.78 25.99 0.72
C ARG A 11 13.37 25.41 0.77
N GLY A 12 12.33 26.24 0.89
CA GLY A 12 10.94 25.78 0.92
C GLY A 12 10.45 25.18 -0.39
N ALA A 13 10.81 25.76 -1.53
CA ALA A 13 10.46 25.22 -2.85
C ALA A 13 11.18 23.88 -3.14
N TRP A 14 12.43 23.75 -2.69
CA TRP A 14 13.19 22.51 -2.79
C TRP A 14 12.66 21.41 -1.86
N ASP A 15 12.35 21.73 -0.60
CA ASP A 15 11.76 20.77 0.34
C ASP A 15 10.36 20.32 -0.14
N PHE A 16 9.57 21.24 -0.71
CA PHE A 16 8.29 20.91 -1.33
C PHE A 16 8.44 20.05 -2.59
N ALA A 17 9.43 20.33 -3.45
CA ALA A 17 9.72 19.50 -4.62
C ALA A 17 10.18 18.09 -4.24
N PHE A 18 10.99 17.95 -3.18
CA PHE A 18 11.39 16.64 -2.66
C PHE A 18 10.21 15.87 -2.04
N PHE A 19 9.39 16.55 -1.26
CA PHE A 19 8.18 15.95 -0.66
C PHE A 19 7.19 15.53 -1.75
N GLY A 20 6.88 16.43 -2.68
CA GLY A 20 6.02 16.16 -3.83
C GLY A 20 6.56 15.05 -4.72
N GLY A 21 7.86 15.05 -5.01
CA GLY A 21 8.53 13.98 -5.76
C GLY A 21 8.43 12.62 -5.07
N SER A 22 8.56 12.57 -3.75
CA SER A 22 8.41 11.33 -2.97
C SER A 22 6.98 10.81 -2.97
N ILE A 23 6.00 11.72 -2.86
CA ILE A 23 4.57 11.37 -2.98
C ILE A 23 4.28 10.84 -4.38
N ILE A 24 4.73 11.53 -5.43
CA ILE A 24 4.51 11.14 -6.82
C ILE A 24 5.16 9.78 -7.10
N ALA A 25 6.39 9.55 -6.63
CA ALA A 25 7.07 8.27 -6.78
C ALA A 25 6.32 7.13 -6.08
N THR A 26 5.88 7.37 -4.85
CA THR A 26 5.08 6.40 -4.08
C THR A 26 3.73 6.12 -4.75
N PHE A 27 3.09 7.17 -5.27
CA PHE A 27 1.84 7.06 -6.00
C PHE A 27 2.01 6.27 -7.29
N ALA A 28 3.07 6.56 -8.06
CA ALA A 28 3.41 5.84 -9.28
C ALA A 28 3.68 4.36 -8.99
N GLN A 29 4.36 4.03 -7.90
CA GLN A 29 4.55 2.64 -7.46
C GLN A 29 3.20 1.94 -7.23
N GLY A 30 2.23 2.63 -6.62
CA GLY A 30 0.88 2.10 -6.42
C GLY A 30 0.04 2.00 -7.68
N LEU A 31 0.17 2.95 -8.60
CA LEU A 31 -0.44 2.88 -9.93
C LEU A 31 0.07 1.68 -10.71
N VAL A 32 1.39 1.47 -10.70
CA VAL A 32 2.01 0.30 -11.35
C VAL A 32 1.47 -0.98 -10.72
N LEU A 33 1.46 -1.07 -9.38
CA LEU A 33 0.92 -2.23 -8.68
C LEU A 33 -0.55 -2.50 -9.06
N GLY A 34 -1.43 -1.49 -9.02
CA GLY A 34 -2.84 -1.68 -9.37
C GLY A 34 -3.11 -1.88 -10.86
N GLY A 35 -2.24 -1.38 -11.74
CA GLY A 35 -2.26 -1.64 -13.18
C GLY A 35 -1.88 -3.09 -13.49
N PHE A 36 -0.86 -3.63 -12.81
CA PHE A 36 -0.55 -5.05 -12.85
C PHE A 36 -1.72 -5.91 -12.39
N ILE A 37 -2.46 -5.46 -11.36
CA ILE A 37 -3.60 -6.20 -10.81
C ILE A 37 -4.82 -6.16 -11.71
N GLY A 38 -5.11 -5.01 -12.31
CA GLY A 38 -6.25 -4.82 -13.21
C GLY A 38 -6.12 -5.55 -14.55
N GLY A 39 -4.90 -6.01 -14.88
CA GLY A 39 -4.56 -6.52 -16.20
C GLY A 39 -4.34 -5.39 -17.19
N ILE A 40 -3.26 -5.46 -17.96
CA ILE A 40 -3.04 -4.54 -19.07
C ILE A 40 -3.91 -5.04 -20.22
N ASN A 41 -4.84 -4.21 -20.71
CA ASN A 41 -5.58 -4.49 -21.95
C ASN A 41 -4.59 -4.44 -23.14
N VAL A 42 -4.03 -5.59 -23.48
CA VAL A 42 -3.22 -5.82 -24.67
C VAL A 42 -4.10 -6.54 -25.68
N GLU A 43 -4.58 -5.83 -26.71
CA GLU A 43 -5.14 -6.48 -27.89
C GLU A 43 -4.00 -6.65 -28.92
N ASN A 44 -3.76 -7.89 -29.37
CA ASN A 44 -2.82 -8.20 -30.46
C ASN A 44 -1.37 -7.72 -30.26
N GLY A 45 -0.82 -7.81 -29.04
CA GLY A 45 0.57 -7.41 -28.76
C GLY A 45 0.82 -5.90 -28.79
N VAL A 46 -0.24 -5.10 -28.92
CA VAL A 46 -0.20 -3.63 -28.88
C VAL A 46 -1.05 -3.16 -27.70
N PHE A 47 -0.56 -2.18 -26.95
CA PHE A 47 -1.34 -1.51 -25.90
C PHE A 47 -2.60 -0.90 -26.53
N ALA A 48 -3.77 -1.49 -26.27
CA ALA A 48 -5.07 -1.02 -26.76
C ALA A 48 -5.86 -0.25 -25.69
N GLY A 49 -5.23 0.00 -24.53
CA GLY A 49 -5.76 0.91 -23.52
C GLY A 49 -5.63 2.38 -23.95
N SER A 50 -6.60 3.22 -23.59
CA SER A 50 -6.44 4.68 -23.75
C SER A 50 -5.24 5.16 -22.94
N ALA A 51 -4.73 6.37 -23.21
CA ALA A 51 -3.65 6.96 -22.43
C ALA A 51 -3.95 7.01 -20.92
N LEU A 52 -5.20 6.81 -20.47
CA LEU A 52 -5.61 6.75 -19.07
C LEU A 52 -5.80 5.32 -18.53
N SER A 53 -5.57 4.27 -19.32
CA SER A 53 -5.69 2.88 -18.87
C SER A 53 -4.69 2.48 -17.79
N PHE A 54 -3.59 3.23 -17.63
CA PHE A 54 -2.69 3.09 -16.48
C PHE A 54 -3.29 3.64 -15.18
N LEU A 55 -4.31 4.52 -15.27
CA LEU A 55 -4.98 5.16 -14.15
C LEU A 55 -6.22 4.35 -13.74
N SER A 56 -6.01 3.06 -13.42
CA SER A 56 -7.12 2.22 -12.97
C SER A 56 -7.63 2.72 -11.60
N PRO A 57 -8.95 2.68 -11.34
CA PRO A 57 -9.49 3.07 -10.02
C PRO A 57 -8.81 2.33 -8.87
N LEU A 58 -8.49 1.05 -9.09
CA LEU A 58 -7.74 0.25 -8.14
C LEU A 58 -6.30 0.76 -7.94
N GLY A 59 -5.59 1.12 -9.00
CA GLY A 59 -4.24 1.70 -8.91
C GLY A 59 -4.22 3.02 -8.16
N VAL A 60 -5.22 3.88 -8.35
CA VAL A 60 -5.35 5.12 -7.60
C VAL A 60 -5.57 4.83 -6.11
N LEU A 61 -6.47 3.90 -5.77
CA LEU A 61 -6.72 3.50 -4.38
C LEU A 61 -5.48 2.87 -3.73
N CYS A 62 -4.78 2.00 -4.44
CA CYS A 62 -3.51 1.42 -3.99
C CYS A 62 -2.45 2.51 -3.77
N GLY A 63 -2.30 3.44 -4.71
CA GLY A 63 -1.37 4.58 -4.59
C GLY A 63 -1.65 5.47 -3.39
N LEU A 64 -2.93 5.80 -3.13
CA LEU A 64 -3.32 6.55 -1.94
C LEU A 64 -3.08 5.76 -0.64
N GLY A 65 -3.35 4.46 -0.64
CA GLY A 65 -3.04 3.57 0.49
C GLY A 65 -1.54 3.49 0.77
N LEU A 66 -0.72 3.41 -0.28
CA LEU A 66 0.74 3.42 -0.21
C LEU A 66 1.27 4.72 0.38
N ILE A 67 0.77 5.88 -0.07
CA ILE A 67 1.12 7.17 0.53
C ILE A 67 0.86 7.16 2.04
N GLY A 68 -0.33 6.70 2.45
CA GLY A 68 -0.66 6.56 3.88
C GLY A 68 0.32 5.62 4.60
N GLY A 69 0.58 4.44 4.04
CA GLY A 69 1.47 3.43 4.62
C GLY A 69 2.91 3.90 4.78
N TYR A 70 3.49 4.53 3.75
CA TYR A 70 4.84 5.09 3.84
C TYR A 70 4.90 6.29 4.79
N THR A 71 3.85 7.11 4.84
CA THR A 71 3.75 8.21 5.83
C THR A 71 3.70 7.64 7.25
N LEU A 72 2.97 6.54 7.46
CA LEU A 72 2.90 5.86 8.75
C LEU A 72 4.26 5.28 9.16
N MET A 73 4.94 4.62 8.23
CA MET A 73 6.26 4.04 8.49
C MET A 73 7.29 5.14 8.81
N GLY A 74 7.26 6.26 8.06
CA GLY A 74 8.06 7.45 8.33
C GLY A 74 7.74 8.06 9.69
N ALA A 75 6.46 8.20 10.05
CA ALA A 75 6.02 8.70 11.35
C ALA A 75 6.50 7.79 12.49
N GLY A 76 6.40 6.47 12.35
CA GLY A 76 6.92 5.51 13.34
C GLY A 76 8.43 5.65 13.53
N TRP A 77 9.18 5.80 12.44
CA TRP A 77 10.64 6.01 12.50
C TRP A 77 11.00 7.35 13.16
N LEU A 78 10.27 8.43 12.85
CA LEU A 78 10.44 9.73 13.50
C LEU A 78 10.10 9.67 14.99
N VAL A 79 9.03 8.97 15.39
CA VAL A 79 8.67 8.79 16.80
C VAL A 79 9.77 8.04 17.56
N TRP A 80 10.47 7.12 16.91
CA TRP A 80 11.61 6.40 17.48
C TRP A 80 12.88 7.25 17.60
N LYS A 81 13.19 8.05 16.58
CA LYS A 81 14.45 8.82 16.51
C LYS A 81 14.39 10.21 17.13
N THR A 82 13.20 10.68 17.51
CA THR A 82 13.03 12.07 18.00
C THR A 82 12.34 12.13 19.36
N VAL A 83 12.65 13.20 20.10
CA VAL A 83 12.10 13.50 21.42
C VAL A 83 11.49 14.91 21.45
N GLY A 84 10.55 15.15 22.36
CA GLY A 84 9.96 16.48 22.58
C GLY A 84 8.95 16.90 21.49
N GLN A 85 9.04 18.14 21.02
CA GLN A 85 8.05 18.73 20.11
C GLN A 85 8.00 18.02 18.75
N THR A 86 9.14 17.61 18.21
CA THR A 86 9.22 16.87 16.95
C THR A 86 8.53 15.51 17.04
N GLN A 87 8.65 14.84 18.19
CA GLN A 87 7.97 13.57 18.44
C GLN A 87 6.45 13.76 18.51
N ALA A 88 5.98 14.83 19.13
CA ALA A 88 4.55 15.16 19.18
C ALA A 88 3.96 15.42 17.78
N PHE A 89 4.70 16.12 16.92
CA PHE A 89 4.33 16.30 15.52
C PHE A 89 4.31 14.98 14.75
N ALA A 90 5.33 14.13 14.91
CA ALA A 90 5.36 12.82 14.27
C ALA A 90 4.18 11.93 14.71
N ARG A 91 3.77 12.01 15.98
CA ARG A 91 2.57 11.31 16.47
C ARG A 91 1.28 11.85 15.86
N SER A 92 1.15 13.16 15.69
CA SER A 92 -0.05 13.75 15.07
C SER A 92 -0.16 13.35 13.60
N ALA A 93 0.94 13.42 12.85
CA ALA A 93 1.03 12.96 11.47
C ALA A 93 0.76 11.45 11.37
N GLY A 94 1.34 10.66 12.28
CA GLY A 94 1.13 9.20 12.35
C GLY A 94 -0.34 8.83 12.57
N LYS A 95 -1.08 9.56 13.41
CA LYS A 95 -2.52 9.32 13.60
C LYS A 95 -3.29 9.49 12.29
N VAL A 96 -3.04 10.57 11.56
CA VAL A 96 -3.69 10.81 10.26
C VAL A 96 -3.27 9.72 9.25
N ALA A 97 -2.00 9.32 9.25
CA ALA A 97 -1.49 8.27 8.38
C ALA A 97 -2.12 6.90 8.65
N VAL A 98 -2.23 6.46 9.92
CA VAL A 98 -2.93 5.21 10.27
C VAL A 98 -4.38 5.25 9.81
N ALA A 99 -5.10 6.35 10.05
CA ALA A 99 -6.48 6.47 9.62
C ALA A 99 -6.60 6.38 8.09
N LEU A 100 -5.73 7.09 7.36
CA LEU A 100 -5.71 7.04 5.91
C LEU A 100 -5.42 5.62 5.40
N THR A 101 -4.41 4.93 5.95
CA THR A 101 -4.08 3.55 5.59
C THR A 101 -5.23 2.60 5.89
N ALA A 102 -5.88 2.72 7.05
CA ALA A 102 -7.02 1.89 7.43
C ALA A 102 -8.21 2.08 6.47
N ILE A 103 -8.55 3.34 6.16
CA ILE A 103 -9.64 3.66 5.24
C ILE A 103 -9.33 3.12 3.84
N MET A 104 -8.14 3.38 3.32
CA MET A 104 -7.75 2.90 1.99
C MET A 104 -7.73 1.36 1.92
N MET A 105 -7.25 0.68 2.96
CA MET A 105 -7.25 -0.78 3.03
C MET A 105 -8.67 -1.36 3.05
N ALA A 106 -9.59 -0.72 3.79
CA ALA A 106 -11.00 -1.10 3.80
C ALA A 106 -11.68 -0.85 2.44
N VAL A 107 -11.44 0.31 1.83
CA VAL A 107 -12.00 0.67 0.52
C VAL A 107 -11.51 -0.29 -0.56
N VAL A 108 -10.21 -0.61 -0.60
CA VAL A 108 -9.65 -1.58 -1.54
C VAL A 108 -10.27 -2.96 -1.32
N SER A 109 -10.40 -3.42 -0.07
CA SER A 109 -11.00 -4.73 0.23
C SER A 109 -12.47 -4.83 -0.17
N ILE A 110 -13.24 -3.76 0.04
CA ILE A 110 -14.66 -3.70 -0.37
C ILE A 110 -14.73 -3.65 -1.90
N TRP A 111 -13.91 -2.83 -2.54
CA TRP A 111 -13.89 -2.70 -4.00
C TRP A 111 -13.55 -4.02 -4.68
N THR A 112 -12.53 -4.74 -4.20
CA THR A 112 -12.15 -6.05 -4.76
C THR A 112 -13.24 -7.10 -4.54
N ALA A 113 -13.86 -7.14 -3.37
CA ALA A 113 -14.98 -8.04 -3.09
C ALA A 113 -16.20 -7.78 -3.99
N LEU A 114 -16.54 -6.50 -4.24
CA LEU A 114 -17.66 -6.13 -5.12
C LEU A 114 -17.34 -6.35 -6.61
N SER A 115 -16.10 -6.10 -7.02
CA SER A 115 -15.70 -6.18 -8.43
C SER A 115 -15.45 -7.62 -8.90
N GLN A 116 -15.13 -8.54 -7.98
CA GLN A 116 -14.74 -9.91 -8.33
C GLN A 116 -15.41 -10.93 -7.39
N PRO A 117 -16.53 -11.55 -7.81
CA PRO A 117 -17.20 -12.60 -7.03
C PRO A 117 -16.28 -13.77 -6.69
N ALA A 118 -15.30 -14.07 -7.57
CA ALA A 118 -14.28 -15.09 -7.33
C ALA A 118 -13.36 -14.77 -6.13
N VAL A 119 -13.17 -13.48 -5.79
CA VAL A 119 -12.43 -13.07 -4.58
C VAL A 119 -13.26 -13.44 -3.35
N VAL A 120 -14.56 -13.11 -3.33
CA VAL A 120 -15.46 -13.48 -2.23
C VAL A 120 -15.49 -14.99 -2.06
N GLU A 121 -15.62 -15.74 -3.15
CA GLU A 121 -15.64 -17.19 -3.09
C GLU A 121 -14.31 -17.77 -2.56
N ARG A 122 -13.15 -17.20 -2.90
CA ARG A 122 -11.86 -17.63 -2.34
C ARG A 122 -11.71 -17.30 -0.85
N TRP A 123 -12.09 -16.10 -0.46
CA TRP A 123 -11.93 -15.62 0.92
C TRP A 123 -12.93 -16.27 1.88
N PHE A 124 -14.15 -16.60 1.40
CA PHE A 124 -15.23 -17.13 2.21
C PHE A 124 -15.53 -18.63 1.95
N SER A 125 -14.85 -19.29 1.01
CA SER A 125 -14.96 -20.75 0.85
C SER A 125 -14.24 -21.49 1.97
N PHE A 126 -14.86 -22.58 2.44
CA PHE A 126 -14.21 -23.54 3.31
C PHE A 126 -13.37 -24.52 2.47
N PRO A 127 -12.09 -24.82 2.82
CA PRO A 127 -11.36 -24.46 4.05
C PRO A 127 -10.49 -23.19 3.94
N ASN A 128 -10.47 -22.51 2.79
CA ASN A 128 -9.61 -21.34 2.54
C ASN A 128 -9.79 -20.24 3.58
N ILE A 129 -11.01 -20.00 4.06
CA ILE A 129 -11.29 -19.02 5.10
C ILE A 129 -10.43 -19.23 6.36
N ALA A 130 -10.18 -20.48 6.77
CA ALA A 130 -9.37 -20.77 7.97
C ALA A 130 -7.88 -20.43 7.77
N TRP A 131 -7.38 -20.59 6.54
CA TRP A 131 -6.00 -20.29 6.19
C TRP A 131 -5.77 -18.80 5.88
N LEU A 132 -6.78 -18.11 5.33
CA LEU A 132 -6.70 -16.72 4.89
C LEU A 132 -7.12 -15.73 5.99
N ALA A 133 -8.05 -16.11 6.89
CA ALA A 133 -8.53 -15.23 7.97
C ALA A 133 -7.44 -14.67 8.91
N PRO A 134 -6.31 -15.34 9.19
CA PRO A 134 -5.24 -14.74 9.97
C PRO A 134 -4.68 -13.44 9.37
N ILE A 135 -4.67 -13.30 8.04
CA ILE A 135 -4.12 -12.12 7.36
C ILE A 135 -4.90 -10.82 7.70
N PRO A 136 -6.22 -10.73 7.47
CA PRO A 136 -7.00 -9.53 7.81
C PRO A 136 -7.11 -9.35 9.32
N VAL A 137 -7.11 -10.42 10.12
CA VAL A 137 -7.12 -10.32 11.59
C VAL A 137 -5.83 -9.68 12.10
N VAL A 138 -4.67 -10.12 11.61
CA VAL A 138 -3.38 -9.53 11.97
C VAL A 138 -3.29 -8.09 11.48
N ALA A 139 -3.76 -7.79 10.27
CA ALA A 139 -3.78 -6.42 9.76
C ALA A 139 -4.66 -5.49 10.61
N ALA A 140 -5.87 -5.93 10.96
CA ALA A 140 -6.79 -5.17 11.80
C ALA A 140 -6.22 -4.97 13.20
N ALA A 141 -5.66 -6.03 13.80
CA ALA A 141 -4.98 -5.95 15.09
C ALA A 141 -3.82 -4.94 15.02
N ALA A 142 -2.99 -5.00 13.98
CA ALA A 142 -1.86 -4.09 13.82
C ALA A 142 -2.28 -2.62 13.60
N LEU A 143 -3.36 -2.37 12.84
CA LEU A 143 -3.94 -1.04 12.68
C LEU A 143 -4.49 -0.50 14.00
N MET A 144 -5.20 -1.34 14.76
CA MET A 144 -5.76 -0.96 16.06
C MET A 144 -4.68 -0.69 17.09
N THR A 145 -3.66 -1.53 17.18
CA THR A 145 -2.52 -1.32 18.09
C THR A 145 -1.72 -0.08 17.70
N ALA A 146 -1.47 0.14 16.40
CA ALA A 146 -0.79 1.34 15.93
C ALA A 146 -1.58 2.61 16.28
N TRP A 147 -2.89 2.60 16.04
CA TRP A 147 -3.78 3.70 16.40
C TRP A 147 -3.81 3.97 17.90
N HIS A 148 -3.92 2.91 18.72
CA HIS A 148 -3.96 3.04 20.17
C HIS A 148 -2.62 3.53 20.72
N SER A 149 -1.49 2.98 20.25
CA SER A 149 -0.14 3.37 20.62
C SER A 149 0.11 4.86 20.33
N LEU A 150 -0.33 5.34 19.15
CA LEU A 150 -0.22 6.75 18.75
C LEU A 150 -1.17 7.70 19.53
N ARG A 151 -2.32 7.22 20.01
CA ARG A 151 -3.27 8.03 20.80
C ARG A 151 -2.90 8.13 22.27
N THR A 152 -2.55 7.00 22.89
CA THR A 152 -2.29 6.91 24.33
C THR A 152 -0.91 7.47 24.68
N GLY A 153 -0.04 7.69 23.69
CA GLY A 153 1.30 8.25 23.89
C GLY A 153 2.26 7.30 24.61
N ARG A 154 1.81 6.06 24.86
CA ARG A 154 2.53 4.93 25.44
C ARG A 154 3.37 4.21 24.37
N CYS A 155 3.83 4.96 23.36
CA CYS A 155 4.62 4.44 22.25
C CYS A 155 5.85 3.74 22.81
N VAL A 156 5.87 2.40 22.78
CA VAL A 156 7.14 1.69 22.79
C VAL A 156 7.81 2.09 21.47
N GLU A 157 8.97 2.73 21.53
CA GLU A 157 9.46 3.57 20.44
C GLU A 157 9.57 2.83 19.08
N PHE A 158 9.79 1.52 19.11
CA PHE A 158 9.89 0.64 17.94
C PHE A 158 8.54 0.07 17.43
N GLU A 159 7.50 0.09 18.26
CA GLU A 159 6.23 -0.61 18.00
C GLU A 159 5.52 -0.12 16.75
N VAL A 160 5.33 1.20 16.60
CA VAL A 160 4.61 1.79 15.46
C VAL A 160 5.33 1.49 14.14
N PHE A 161 6.67 1.48 14.15
CA PHE A 161 7.47 1.14 12.98
C PHE A 161 7.31 -0.34 12.61
N ALA A 162 7.45 -1.25 13.57
CA ALA A 162 7.25 -2.69 13.34
C ALA A 162 5.83 -3.01 12.87
N LEU A 163 4.81 -2.41 13.49
CA LEU A 163 3.42 -2.56 13.08
C LEU A 163 3.16 -2.05 11.67
N SER A 164 3.79 -0.94 11.26
CA SER A 164 3.66 -0.43 9.88
C SER A 164 4.17 -1.43 8.85
N ILE A 165 5.25 -2.15 9.14
CA ILE A 165 5.78 -3.22 8.28
C ILE A 165 4.79 -4.38 8.22
N ILE A 166 4.23 -4.81 9.36
CA ILE A 166 3.22 -5.88 9.41
C ILE A 166 1.99 -5.50 8.59
N ILE A 167 1.48 -4.26 8.74
CA ILE A 167 0.33 -3.76 7.96
C ILE A 167 0.65 -3.82 6.46
N PHE A 168 1.85 -3.38 6.06
CA PHE A 168 2.25 -3.37 4.66
C PHE A 168 2.37 -4.77 4.08
N LEU A 169 2.95 -5.71 4.84
CA LEU A 169 3.04 -7.12 4.47
C LEU A 169 1.66 -7.76 4.36
N CYS A 170 0.76 -7.53 5.32
CA CYS A 170 -0.61 -8.04 5.26
C CYS A 170 -1.39 -7.46 4.08
N GLY A 171 -1.23 -6.16 3.77
CA GLY A 171 -1.85 -5.53 2.61
C GLY A 171 -1.35 -6.14 1.29
N PHE A 172 -0.03 -6.34 1.18
CA PHE A 172 0.58 -6.99 0.02
C PHE A 172 0.10 -8.44 -0.14
N LEU A 173 0.12 -9.22 0.94
CA LEU A 173 -0.39 -10.60 0.95
C LEU A 173 -1.88 -10.67 0.59
N GLY A 174 -2.70 -9.76 1.13
CA GLY A 174 -4.13 -9.69 0.82
C GLY A 174 -4.39 -9.42 -0.66
N LEU A 175 -3.58 -8.55 -1.29
CA LEU A 175 -3.61 -8.33 -2.73
C LEU A 175 -3.18 -9.60 -3.49
N CYS A 176 -2.03 -10.18 -3.15
CA CYS A 176 -1.52 -11.42 -3.78
C CYS A 176 -2.52 -12.58 -3.74
N VAL A 177 -3.18 -12.78 -2.60
CA VAL A 177 -4.22 -13.81 -2.41
C VAL A 177 -5.45 -13.51 -3.27
N SER A 178 -5.87 -12.25 -3.35
CA SER A 178 -7.02 -11.85 -4.17
C SER A 178 -6.75 -12.07 -5.67
N LEU A 179 -5.49 -11.97 -6.08
CA LEU A 179 -5.02 -12.13 -7.45
C LEU A 179 -4.78 -13.58 -7.90
N TRP A 180 -4.47 -14.47 -6.96
CA TRP A 180 -4.16 -15.87 -7.29
C TRP A 180 -5.39 -16.56 -7.92
N PRO A 181 -5.31 -17.21 -9.12
CA PRO A 181 -4.15 -17.51 -9.97
C PRO A 181 -4.02 -16.60 -11.22
N TYR A 182 -4.81 -15.54 -11.35
CA TYR A 182 -4.90 -14.68 -12.54
C TYR A 182 -3.84 -13.56 -12.60
N VAL A 183 -2.73 -13.67 -11.86
CA VAL A 183 -1.57 -12.75 -11.97
C VAL A 183 -1.02 -12.68 -13.40
N VAL A 184 -1.32 -13.70 -14.22
CA VAL A 184 -0.99 -13.76 -15.64
C VAL A 184 -2.28 -13.88 -16.44
N PRO A 185 -2.58 -12.99 -17.40
CA PRO A 185 -3.60 -13.27 -18.40
C PRO A 185 -3.14 -14.50 -19.20
N ARG A 186 -3.68 -15.67 -18.85
CA ARG A 186 -4.07 -16.82 -19.70
C ARG A 186 -3.32 -17.10 -21.03
N GLN A 187 -2.04 -16.76 -21.15
CA GLN A 187 -1.11 -17.15 -22.21
C GLN A 187 0.23 -17.21 -21.48
N ILE A 188 0.64 -18.31 -20.87
CA ILE A 188 1.15 -19.53 -21.49
C ILE A 188 1.01 -20.66 -20.45
N THR A 189 0.45 -21.79 -20.84
CA THR A 189 0.50 -23.03 -20.06
C THR A 189 1.95 -23.51 -19.99
N ILE A 190 2.53 -23.63 -18.78
CA ILE A 190 3.84 -24.29 -18.54
C ILE A 190 3.84 -25.83 -18.84
N TRP A 191 2.84 -26.32 -19.55
CA TRP A 191 2.61 -27.74 -19.83
C TRP A 191 2.66 -28.11 -21.33
N VAL A 192 2.93 -27.15 -22.22
CA VAL A 192 3.08 -27.43 -23.65
C VAL A 192 4.50 -27.07 -24.06
N ASP A 193 5.46 -27.93 -23.71
CA ASP A 193 6.75 -28.09 -24.40
C ASP A 193 7.49 -29.34 -23.86
N CYS A 194 6.78 -30.47 -23.77
CA CYS A 194 7.39 -31.80 -23.57
C CYS A 194 6.68 -32.84 -24.44
N ALA A 195 6.53 -32.57 -25.74
CA ALA A 195 6.28 -33.60 -26.76
C ALA A 195 6.38 -33.03 -28.17
N SER A 196 7.59 -32.98 -28.73
CA SER A 196 7.91 -33.41 -30.11
C SER A 196 9.40 -33.29 -30.36
#